data_AF-A0A6A5WWN8-F1
#
_entry.id   AF-A0A6A5WWN8-F1
#
_cell.length_a   1.000
_cell.length_b   1.000
_cell.length_c   1.000
_cell.angle_alpha   90.00
_cell.angle_beta   90.00
_cell.angle_gamma   90.00
#
_symmetry.space_group_name_H-M   'P 1'
#
loop_
_entity.id
_entity.type
_entity.pdbx_description
1 polymer ?
#
loop_
_entity_poly.entity_id
_entity_poly.type
_entity_poly.pdbx_seq_one_letter_code
_entity_poly.pdbx_strand_id
1 'polypeptide(L)'
;MYHSSSDRVFGNFQFPGTSFRPFRSVCTSLKIKSLHHFRERFFRKRKVFWIAEKLRELLDIVWDPYLGKEVRVLHIDATPRYVIRLWQLKVNIANNEQDDTIRSRLYVEYDIEYLKANELTRFWNETRYDQRTLVTVFEKLKSPGAGTFAYDSMDGKKYGKFGRRYCENSQNEMSRPFVSTMAAIATPGIAVREMLIDKARPFGAIGVGRLATLGPLLSRFDRAFENLQTFKISPRDWRIPEPSFGALLDKAPFAVPFLEKCINLRHLEISCFSMFETDVFPQMAQLCHYSHMQSCKLELFRLTAEDLLLFLVRAFGICHSIM
;
A
#
# COMPACT_ATOMS: atom_id res chain seq x y z
N MET A 1 -32.82 28.39 -33.25
CA MET A 1 -32.85 27.11 -32.52
C MET A 1 -31.42 26.67 -32.28
N TYR A 2 -30.99 26.70 -31.02
CA TYR A 2 -29.62 26.45 -30.58
C TYR A 2 -29.49 24.99 -30.07
N HIS A 3 -28.47 24.27 -30.54
CA HIS A 3 -27.83 23.15 -29.84
C HIS A 3 -26.32 23.33 -30.07
N SER A 4 -25.54 23.73 -29.05
CA SER A 4 -25.01 22.91 -27.94
C SER A 4 -23.82 22.06 -28.37
N SER A 5 -22.66 22.72 -28.48
CA SER A 5 -21.33 22.12 -28.39
C SER A 5 -20.91 22.13 -26.91
N SER A 6 -20.53 20.99 -26.35
CA SER A 6 -19.85 20.93 -25.06
C SER A 6 -18.54 20.18 -25.23
N ASP A 7 -17.50 20.95 -25.50
CA ASP A 7 -16.12 20.55 -25.46
C ASP A 7 -15.37 21.67 -24.75
N ARG A 8 -14.39 21.27 -23.94
CA ARG A 8 -13.23 22.06 -23.45
C ARG A 8 -13.23 22.71 -22.06
N VAL A 9 -12.20 22.26 -21.33
CA VAL A 9 -11.12 23.03 -20.71
C VAL A 9 -11.32 23.44 -19.24
N PHE A 10 -10.49 22.81 -18.40
CA PHE A 10 -10.06 23.31 -17.10
C PHE A 10 -9.54 24.74 -17.25
N GLY A 11 -10.42 25.69 -16.95
CA GLY A 11 -10.09 27.11 -16.90
C GLY A 11 -9.15 27.41 -15.74
N ASN A 12 -8.17 28.25 -16.04
CA ASN A 12 -7.47 29.09 -15.07
C ASN A 12 -8.50 29.71 -14.12
N PHE A 13 -8.33 29.50 -12.81
CA PHE A 13 -9.08 30.23 -11.78
C PHE A 13 -8.64 31.70 -11.79
N GLN A 14 -9.24 32.49 -12.68
CA GLN A 14 -9.33 33.95 -12.52
C GLN A 14 -10.35 34.23 -11.42
N PHE A 15 -9.87 34.69 -10.26
CA PHE A 15 -10.72 35.35 -9.28
C PHE A 15 -11.17 36.70 -9.86
N PRO A 16 -12.47 36.98 -10.04
CA PRO A 16 -12.90 38.29 -10.48
C PRO A 16 -12.78 39.27 -9.30
N GLY A 17 -11.98 40.30 -9.48
CA GLY A 17 -11.74 41.34 -8.49
C GLY A 17 -12.97 42.24 -8.30
N THR A 18 -13.37 42.43 -7.05
CA THR A 18 -13.29 43.71 -6.32
C THR A 18 -13.97 43.51 -4.97
N SER A 19 -13.22 43.81 -3.89
CA SER A 19 -13.56 43.55 -2.48
C SER A 19 -13.40 42.07 -2.04
N PHE A 20 -12.15 41.64 -1.82
CA PHE A 20 -11.89 40.73 -0.70
C PHE A 20 -12.23 41.52 0.57
N ARG A 21 -13.50 41.54 0.97
CA ARG A 21 -13.81 41.88 2.36
C ARG A 21 -13.06 40.85 3.19
N PRO A 22 -12.21 41.27 4.14
CA PRO A 22 -11.58 40.31 5.01
C PRO A 22 -12.72 39.50 5.66
N PHE A 23 -12.51 38.19 5.83
CA PHE A 23 -13.32 37.30 6.68
C PHE A 23 -13.32 37.76 8.17
N ARG A 24 -13.20 39.07 8.43
CA ARG A 24 -13.23 39.75 9.73
C ARG A 24 -14.65 40.00 10.24
N SER A 25 -15.69 39.76 9.43
CA SER A 25 -17.10 39.97 9.81
C SER A 25 -17.96 38.71 9.71
N VAL A 26 -17.35 37.53 9.63
CA VAL A 26 -18.10 36.27 9.65
C VAL A 26 -18.14 35.79 11.10
N CYS A 27 -19.34 35.66 11.66
CA CYS A 27 -19.60 35.14 13.00
C CYS A 27 -18.61 34.01 13.32
N THR A 28 -17.99 34.03 14.49
CA THR A 28 -16.93 33.10 14.90
C THR A 28 -17.35 31.64 14.64
N SER A 29 -18.64 31.35 14.80
CA SER A 29 -19.26 30.05 14.48
C SER A 29 -19.15 29.64 13.00
N LEU A 30 -19.38 30.55 12.05
CA LEU A 30 -19.26 30.29 10.61
C LEU A 30 -17.79 30.12 10.17
N LYS A 31 -16.86 30.88 10.77
CA LYS A 31 -15.42 30.71 10.55
C LYS A 31 -14.95 29.34 11.07
N ILE A 32 -15.39 28.94 12.27
CA ILE A 32 -15.07 27.64 12.86
C ILE A 32 -15.67 26.50 12.03
N LYS A 33 -16.95 26.59 11.64
CA LYS A 33 -17.61 25.56 10.82
C LYS A 33 -16.97 25.41 9.43
N SER A 34 -16.65 26.52 8.78
CA SER A 34 -16.02 26.48 7.45
C SER A 34 -14.60 25.92 7.52
N LEU A 35 -13.83 26.30 8.55
CA LEU A 35 -12.49 25.79 8.78
C LEU A 35 -12.50 24.28 9.12
N HIS A 36 -13.49 23.82 9.90
CA HIS A 36 -13.67 22.40 10.20
C HIS A 36 -13.91 21.59 8.92
N HIS A 37 -14.86 21.99 8.08
CA HIS A 37 -15.12 21.28 6.81
C HIS A 37 -13.93 21.34 5.84
N PHE A 38 -13.19 22.45 5.83
CA PHE A 38 -11.97 22.55 5.04
C PHE A 38 -10.89 21.58 5.53
N ARG A 39 -10.62 21.55 6.84
CA ARG A 39 -9.68 20.61 7.46
C ARG A 39 -10.05 19.16 7.19
N GLU A 40 -11.32 18.84 7.41
CA GLU A 40 -11.84 17.49 7.25
C GLU A 40 -11.77 17.01 5.80
N ARG A 41 -12.06 17.88 4.81
CA ARG A 41 -12.05 17.49 3.40
C ARG A 41 -10.66 17.47 2.77
N PHE A 42 -9.78 18.40 3.14
CA PHE A 42 -8.52 18.62 2.42
C PHE A 42 -7.28 18.07 3.14
N PHE A 43 -7.31 17.94 4.47
CA PHE A 43 -6.12 17.54 5.26
C PHE A 43 -6.30 16.20 5.96
N ARG A 44 -7.52 15.84 6.36
CA ARG A 44 -7.78 14.57 7.06
C ARG A 44 -7.29 13.36 6.29
N LYS A 45 -7.55 13.32 4.98
CA LYS A 45 -7.07 12.29 4.06
C LYS A 45 -6.07 12.90 3.09
N ARG A 46 -4.81 12.45 3.13
CA ARG A 46 -3.77 12.92 2.22
C ARG A 46 -3.41 11.83 1.22
N LYS A 47 -3.50 12.15 -0.08
CA LYS A 47 -2.95 11.30 -1.13
C LYS A 47 -1.44 11.52 -1.22
N VAL A 48 -0.67 10.44 -1.21
CA VAL A 48 0.79 10.45 -1.28
C VAL A 48 1.20 9.62 -2.49
N PHE A 49 1.84 10.22 -3.47
CA PHE A 49 2.47 9.46 -4.55
C PHE A 49 3.84 8.99 -4.09
N TRP A 50 4.21 7.77 -4.47
CA TRP A 50 5.47 7.17 -4.06
C TRP A 50 6.68 7.69 -4.86
N ILE A 51 6.93 9.00 -4.76
CA ILE A 51 8.08 9.70 -5.35
C ILE A 51 8.69 10.65 -4.32
N ALA A 52 9.99 10.96 -4.46
CA ALA A 52 10.77 11.67 -3.44
C ALA A 52 10.19 13.06 -3.13
N GLU A 53 9.77 13.79 -4.15
CA GLU A 53 9.18 15.12 -4.05
C GLU A 53 7.88 15.07 -3.23
N LYS A 54 7.05 14.05 -3.45
CA LYS A 54 5.75 13.92 -2.77
C LYS A 54 5.87 13.42 -1.34
N LEU A 55 6.91 12.64 -1.03
CA LEU A 55 7.25 12.32 0.36
C LEU A 55 7.79 13.56 1.10
N ARG A 56 8.57 14.42 0.43
CA ARG A 56 9.00 15.69 1.00
C ARG A 56 7.82 16.64 1.25
N GLU A 57 6.91 16.80 0.28
CA GLU A 57 5.69 17.58 0.49
C GLU A 57 4.85 17.07 1.67
N LEU A 58 4.77 15.75 1.86
CA LEU A 58 4.11 15.17 3.03
C LEU A 58 4.82 15.56 4.32
N LEU A 59 6.15 15.50 4.36
CA LEU A 59 6.94 15.93 5.52
C LEU A 59 6.67 17.40 5.84
N ASP A 60 6.71 18.28 4.85
CA ASP A 60 6.46 19.72 5.01
C ASP A 60 5.06 19.99 5.60
N ILE A 61 4.03 19.29 5.09
CA ILE A 61 2.66 19.40 5.62
C ILE A 61 2.57 18.94 7.08
N VAL A 62 3.26 17.86 7.43
CA VAL A 62 3.21 17.28 8.77
C VAL A 62 3.97 18.12 9.80
N TRP A 63 4.96 18.90 9.34
CA TRP A 63 5.67 19.88 10.16
C TRP A 63 4.89 21.18 10.38
N ASP A 64 3.86 21.46 9.58
CA ASP A 64 3.02 22.62 9.80
C ASP A 64 2.26 22.52 11.14
N PRO A 65 2.38 23.51 12.05
CA PRO A 65 1.78 23.45 13.39
C PRO A 65 0.25 23.31 13.42
N TYR A 66 -0.42 23.75 12.35
CA TYR A 66 -1.87 23.80 12.24
C TYR A 66 -2.44 22.65 11.39
N LEU A 67 -1.76 22.30 10.30
CA LEU A 67 -2.24 21.32 9.32
C LEU A 67 -1.77 19.92 9.64
N GLY A 68 -0.56 19.75 10.20
CA GLY A 68 0.02 18.43 10.44
C GLY A 68 -0.84 17.55 11.37
N LYS A 69 -1.46 18.15 12.38
CA LYS A 69 -2.33 17.45 13.35
C LYS A 69 -3.66 16.96 12.76
N GLU A 70 -4.06 17.54 11.63
CA GLU A 70 -5.32 17.21 10.97
C GLU A 70 -5.17 15.96 10.09
N VAL A 71 -3.95 15.61 9.68
CA VAL A 71 -3.70 14.42 8.86
C VAL A 71 -3.94 13.15 9.69
N ARG A 72 -4.92 12.35 9.27
CA ARG A 72 -5.30 11.10 9.95
C ARG A 72 -5.21 9.88 9.04
N VAL A 73 -5.42 10.06 7.75
CA VAL A 73 -5.46 8.97 6.77
C VAL A 73 -4.46 9.26 5.66
N LEU A 74 -3.53 8.32 5.46
CA LEU A 74 -2.62 8.36 4.32
C LEU A 74 -3.16 7.44 3.23
N HIS A 75 -3.42 8.00 2.05
CA HIS A 75 -3.77 7.26 0.85
C HIS A 75 -2.54 7.19 -0.05
N ILE A 76 -1.81 6.09 0.04
CA ILE A 76 -0.55 5.85 -0.63
C ILE A 76 -0.84 5.29 -2.03
N ASP A 77 -0.49 6.07 -3.05
CA ASP A 77 -0.46 5.62 -4.44
C ASP A 77 0.85 4.87 -4.67
N ALA A 78 0.73 3.54 -4.62
CA ALA A 78 1.83 2.59 -4.65
C ALA A 78 2.01 1.95 -6.05
N THR A 79 1.40 2.54 -7.08
CA THR A 79 1.47 2.06 -8.45
C THR A 79 2.90 2.14 -9.01
N PRO A 80 3.49 1.03 -9.47
CA PRO A 80 4.87 0.97 -9.98
C PRO A 80 4.95 1.50 -11.43
N ARG A 81 4.81 2.82 -11.60
CA ARG A 81 4.63 3.45 -12.93
C ARG A 81 5.80 3.20 -13.87
N TYR A 82 7.03 3.22 -13.37
CA TYR A 82 8.23 2.97 -14.17
C TYR A 82 8.26 1.53 -14.69
N VAL A 83 7.99 0.54 -13.84
CA VAL A 83 7.92 -0.86 -14.30
C VAL A 83 6.78 -1.08 -15.28
N ILE A 84 5.61 -0.48 -15.04
CA ILE A 84 4.48 -0.53 -15.99
C ILE A 84 4.90 0.06 -17.34
N ARG A 85 5.54 1.24 -17.35
CA ARG A 85 5.97 1.92 -18.57
C ARG A 85 7.03 1.11 -19.34
N LEU A 86 8.05 0.60 -18.65
CA LEU A 86 9.09 -0.24 -19.25
C LEU A 86 8.51 -1.50 -19.88
N TRP A 87 7.55 -2.12 -19.20
CA TRP A 87 6.86 -3.27 -19.73
C TRP A 87 6.00 -2.93 -20.95
N GLN A 88 5.24 -1.83 -20.92
CA GLN A 88 4.47 -1.33 -22.08
C GLN A 88 5.37 -1.09 -23.28
N LEU A 89 6.54 -0.48 -23.07
CA LEU A 89 7.52 -0.24 -24.13
C LEU A 89 8.05 -1.56 -24.71
N LYS A 90 8.41 -2.54 -23.88
CA LYS A 90 8.81 -3.89 -24.34
C LYS A 90 7.74 -4.56 -25.20
N VAL A 91 6.48 -4.48 -24.76
CA VAL A 91 5.35 -5.05 -25.52
C VAL A 91 5.16 -4.33 -26.84
N ASN A 92 5.23 -3.00 -26.84
CA ASN A 92 5.11 -2.21 -28.06
C ASN A 92 6.27 -2.49 -29.03
N ILE A 93 7.49 -2.69 -28.55
CA ILE A 93 8.63 -3.09 -29.37
C ILE A 93 8.35 -4.44 -30.05
N ALA A 94 7.90 -5.44 -29.29
CA ALA A 94 7.56 -6.77 -29.81
C ALA A 94 6.38 -6.74 -30.80
N ASN A 95 5.38 -5.89 -30.56
CA ASN A 95 4.23 -5.76 -31.45
C ASN A 95 4.54 -5.04 -32.77
N ASN A 96 5.64 -4.29 -32.85
CA ASN A 96 6.06 -3.54 -34.04
C ASN A 96 7.34 -4.14 -34.66
N GLU A 97 7.49 -5.47 -34.61
CA GLU A 97 8.65 -6.19 -35.16
C GLU A 97 8.91 -5.91 -36.65
N GLN A 98 7.87 -5.56 -37.42
CA GLN A 98 7.96 -5.35 -38.87
C GLN A 98 8.26 -3.89 -39.28
N ASP A 99 8.22 -2.93 -38.36
CA ASP A 99 8.52 -1.52 -38.64
C ASP A 99 9.77 -1.07 -37.89
N ASP A 100 10.90 -1.11 -38.58
CA ASP A 100 12.21 -0.75 -38.01
C ASP A 100 12.26 0.70 -37.51
N THR A 101 11.56 1.63 -38.16
CA THR A 101 11.61 3.05 -37.77
C THR A 101 10.89 3.27 -36.44
N ILE A 102 9.69 2.69 -36.30
CA ILE A 102 8.93 2.75 -35.04
C ILE A 102 9.68 2.00 -33.95
N ARG A 103 10.25 0.83 -34.27
CA ARG A 103 10.99 0.00 -33.32
C ARG A 103 12.23 0.72 -32.78
N SER A 104 13.05 1.33 -33.62
CA SER A 104 14.22 2.11 -33.19
C SER A 104 13.84 3.24 -32.25
N ARG A 105 12.75 3.98 -32.55
CA ARG A 105 12.25 5.04 -31.65
C ARG A 105 11.83 4.48 -30.29
N LEU A 106 11.10 3.37 -30.27
CA LEU A 106 10.64 2.73 -29.03
C LEU A 106 11.81 2.19 -28.19
N TYR A 107 12.89 1.71 -28.82
CA TYR A 107 14.11 1.32 -28.11
C TYR A 107 14.78 2.51 -27.42
N VAL A 108 14.89 3.66 -28.11
CA VAL A 108 15.43 4.89 -27.49
C VAL A 108 14.58 5.31 -26.29
N GLU A 109 13.25 5.29 -26.41
CA GLU A 109 12.35 5.56 -25.28
C GLU A 109 12.53 4.55 -24.13
N TYR A 110 12.69 3.27 -24.45
CA TYR A 110 12.93 2.22 -23.46
C TYR A 110 14.22 2.45 -22.70
N ASP A 111 15.32 2.76 -23.38
CA ASP A 111 16.63 2.99 -22.75
C ASP A 111 16.61 4.21 -21.84
N ILE A 112 15.99 5.31 -22.27
CA ILE A 112 15.80 6.51 -21.43
C ILE A 112 15.02 6.18 -20.16
N GLU A 113 13.91 5.45 -20.30
CA GLU A 113 13.07 5.10 -19.15
C GLU A 113 13.79 4.10 -18.22
N TYR A 114 14.59 3.19 -18.78
CA TYR A 114 15.35 2.19 -18.04
C TYR A 114 16.44 2.84 -17.20
N LEU A 115 17.15 3.82 -17.76
CA LEU A 115 18.14 4.60 -17.02
C LEU A 115 17.49 5.34 -15.83
N LYS A 116 16.36 6.02 -16.06
CA LYS A 116 15.62 6.70 -14.98
C LYS A 116 15.15 5.74 -13.89
N ALA A 117 14.60 4.58 -14.26
CA ALA A 117 14.13 3.58 -13.31
C ALA A 117 15.29 3.03 -12.45
N ASN A 118 16.46 2.80 -13.05
CA ASN A 118 17.66 2.34 -12.35
C ASN A 118 18.21 3.41 -11.40
N GLU A 119 18.28 4.67 -11.84
CA GLU A 119 18.71 5.79 -11.00
C GLU A 119 17.82 5.96 -9.78
N LEU A 120 16.50 5.90 -9.98
CA LEU A 120 15.52 5.95 -8.89
C LEU A 120 15.67 4.76 -7.95
N THR A 121 15.76 3.54 -8.50
CA THR A 121 15.95 2.32 -7.70
C THR A 121 17.21 2.41 -6.84
N ARG A 122 18.32 2.88 -7.44
CA ARG A 122 19.59 3.12 -6.73
C ARG A 122 19.42 4.15 -5.63
N PHE A 123 18.86 5.32 -5.95
CA PHE A 123 18.57 6.37 -4.98
C PHE A 123 17.80 5.81 -3.78
N TRP A 124 16.71 5.10 -4.04
CA TRP A 124 15.88 4.57 -2.98
C TRP A 124 16.60 3.49 -2.14
N ASN A 125 17.36 2.59 -2.77
CA ASN A 125 18.06 1.51 -2.06
C ASN A 125 19.21 2.03 -1.20
N GLU A 126 20.01 2.96 -1.73
CA GLU A 126 21.18 3.53 -1.06
C GLU A 126 20.76 4.51 0.04
N THR A 127 19.82 5.41 -0.26
CA THR A 127 19.46 6.46 0.70
C THR A 127 18.42 6.02 1.72
N ARG A 128 17.62 4.99 1.43
CA ARG A 128 16.43 4.63 2.24
C ARG A 128 15.56 5.86 2.58
N TYR A 129 15.50 6.82 1.64
CA TYR A 129 14.85 8.11 1.86
C TYR A 129 13.37 7.97 2.24
N ASP A 130 12.70 6.98 1.65
CA ASP A 130 11.30 6.65 1.95
C ASP A 130 11.11 6.27 3.41
N GLN A 131 11.87 5.29 3.90
CA GLN A 131 11.76 4.84 5.29
C GLN A 131 12.11 5.95 6.28
N ARG A 132 13.22 6.69 6.06
CA ARG A 132 13.63 7.78 6.95
C ARG A 132 12.58 8.88 7.03
N THR A 133 12.05 9.30 5.87
CA THR A 133 11.03 10.35 5.81
C THR A 133 9.73 9.90 6.49
N LEU A 134 9.30 8.66 6.24
CA LEU A 134 8.08 8.14 6.84
C LEU A 134 8.18 7.95 8.35
N VAL A 135 9.34 7.55 8.88
CA VAL A 135 9.56 7.48 10.34
C VAL A 135 9.30 8.86 10.95
N THR A 136 9.93 9.91 10.42
CA THR A 136 9.73 11.28 10.90
C THR A 136 8.27 11.73 10.76
N VAL A 137 7.61 11.40 9.64
CA VAL A 137 6.19 11.68 9.45
C VAL A 137 5.34 11.01 10.53
N PHE A 138 5.52 9.72 10.77
CA PHE A 138 4.70 8.99 11.76
C PHE A 138 4.98 9.43 13.20
N GLU A 139 6.22 9.75 13.54
CA GLU A 139 6.58 10.34 14.85
C GLU A 139 5.85 11.67 15.09
N LYS A 140 5.74 12.50 14.06
CA LYS A 140 5.03 13.79 14.15
C LYS A 140 3.52 13.62 14.20
N LEU A 141 2.96 12.69 13.43
CA LEU A 141 1.53 12.39 13.45
C LEU A 141 1.07 11.76 14.77
N LYS A 142 1.96 11.01 15.45
CA LYS A 142 1.74 10.26 16.71
C LYS A 142 0.70 9.13 16.66
N SER A 143 -0.37 9.30 15.88
CA SER A 143 -1.50 8.38 15.76
C SER A 143 -2.15 8.56 14.38
N PRO A 144 -1.55 7.98 13.31
CA PRO A 144 -2.24 7.82 12.04
C PRO A 144 -3.44 6.88 12.25
N GLY A 145 -4.63 7.35 11.87
CA GLY A 145 -5.85 6.55 11.96
C GLY A 145 -5.88 5.42 10.93
N ALA A 146 -5.41 5.65 9.71
CA ALA A 146 -5.42 4.63 8.66
C ALA A 146 -4.36 4.83 7.58
N GLY A 147 -3.86 3.72 7.02
CA GLY A 147 -3.13 3.66 5.76
C GLY A 147 -3.96 2.96 4.69
N THR A 148 -4.12 3.56 3.52
CA THR A 148 -4.77 2.94 2.35
C THR A 148 -3.79 2.87 1.21
N PHE A 149 -3.52 1.67 0.71
CA PHE A 149 -2.63 1.45 -0.43
C PHE A 149 -3.46 1.27 -1.70
N ALA A 150 -3.12 2.02 -2.73
CA ALA A 150 -3.78 1.95 -4.02
C ALA A 150 -2.80 1.62 -5.13
N TYR A 151 -3.22 0.69 -5.97
CA TYR A 151 -2.45 0.18 -7.08
C TYR A 151 -3.34 0.15 -8.30
N ASP A 152 -3.04 1.03 -9.26
CA ASP A 152 -3.73 1.03 -10.54
C ASP A 152 -3.49 -0.29 -11.29
N SER A 153 -4.50 -0.74 -12.03
CA SER A 153 -4.34 -1.86 -12.95
C SER A 153 -3.48 -1.44 -14.14
N MET A 154 -2.97 -2.42 -14.89
CA MET A 154 -2.57 -2.18 -16.26
C MET A 154 -3.79 -2.29 -17.18
N ASP A 155 -3.88 -1.47 -18.23
CA ASP A 155 -5.07 -1.35 -19.12
C ASP A 155 -5.66 -2.71 -19.55
N GLY A 156 -6.75 -3.11 -18.90
CA GLY A 156 -7.20 -4.50 -18.76
C GLY A 156 -7.84 -5.19 -19.98
N LYS A 157 -7.16 -5.29 -21.13
CA LYS A 157 -7.71 -6.03 -22.30
C LYS A 157 -6.90 -7.21 -22.83
N LYS A 158 -5.64 -7.45 -22.41
CA LYS A 158 -4.79 -8.48 -23.07
C LYS A 158 -3.94 -9.38 -22.15
N TYR A 159 -4.21 -9.49 -20.84
CA TYR A 159 -3.14 -9.86 -19.90
C TYR A 159 -3.31 -11.15 -19.10
N GLY A 160 -4.35 -11.95 -19.35
CA GLY A 160 -4.65 -13.16 -18.58
C GLY A 160 -3.56 -14.25 -18.57
N LYS A 161 -2.65 -14.30 -19.56
CA LYS A 161 -1.55 -15.30 -19.63
C LYS A 161 -0.16 -14.75 -19.28
N PHE A 162 0.06 -13.42 -19.34
CA PHE A 162 1.39 -12.79 -19.16
C PHE A 162 1.56 -12.03 -17.85
N GLY A 163 0.50 -11.86 -17.06
CA GLY A 163 0.57 -11.23 -15.73
C GLY A 163 1.61 -11.86 -14.80
N ARG A 164 1.98 -13.13 -15.01
CA ARG A 164 2.98 -13.86 -14.22
C ARG A 164 4.38 -13.22 -14.23
N ARG A 165 4.98 -13.01 -15.41
CA ARG A 165 6.30 -12.36 -15.53
C ARG A 165 6.28 -10.90 -15.11
N TYR A 166 5.16 -10.21 -15.34
CA TYR A 166 4.99 -8.84 -14.85
C TYR A 166 4.96 -8.80 -13.32
N CYS A 167 4.17 -9.66 -12.67
CA CYS A 167 4.14 -9.77 -11.22
C CYS A 167 5.53 -10.07 -10.67
N GLU A 168 6.25 -11.05 -11.24
CA GLU A 168 7.62 -11.39 -10.83
C GLU A 168 8.59 -10.19 -10.96
N ASN A 169 8.49 -9.39 -12.03
CA ASN A 169 9.35 -8.22 -12.25
C ASN A 169 8.93 -6.97 -11.45
N SER A 170 7.64 -6.81 -11.14
CA SER A 170 7.06 -5.60 -10.52
C SER A 170 6.87 -5.71 -9.02
N GLN A 171 6.92 -6.93 -8.48
CA GLN A 171 6.77 -7.20 -7.05
C GLN A 171 7.70 -6.34 -6.20
N ASN A 172 8.92 -6.08 -6.65
CA ASN A 172 9.89 -5.27 -5.92
C ASN A 172 9.39 -3.83 -5.71
N GLU A 173 8.88 -3.19 -6.76
CA GLU A 173 8.38 -1.82 -6.68
C GLU A 173 7.02 -1.75 -5.99
N MET A 174 6.13 -2.71 -6.20
CA MET A 174 4.81 -2.74 -5.56
C MET A 174 4.89 -2.98 -4.05
N SER A 175 5.83 -3.84 -3.61
CA SER A 175 6.01 -4.19 -2.21
C SER A 175 6.66 -3.08 -1.41
N ARG A 176 7.53 -2.28 -2.04
CA ARG A 176 8.32 -1.26 -1.35
C ARG A 176 7.47 -0.23 -0.59
N PRO A 177 6.43 0.39 -1.18
CA PRO A 177 5.54 1.29 -0.45
C PRO A 177 4.98 0.70 0.84
N PHE A 178 4.52 -0.55 0.76
CA PHE A 178 3.98 -1.26 1.90
C PHE A 178 5.06 -1.54 2.95
N VAL A 179 6.16 -2.17 2.56
CA VAL A 179 7.26 -2.56 3.45
C VAL A 179 7.88 -1.33 4.14
N SER A 180 8.20 -0.28 3.39
CA SER A 180 8.75 0.96 3.96
C SER A 180 7.78 1.62 4.94
N THR A 181 6.48 1.58 4.65
CA THR A 181 5.45 2.09 5.57
C THR A 181 5.37 1.26 6.85
N MET A 182 5.34 -0.08 6.73
CA MET A 182 5.31 -0.99 7.89
C MET A 182 6.57 -0.86 8.75
N ALA A 183 7.74 -0.72 8.13
CA ALA A 183 8.97 -0.46 8.85
C ALA A 183 8.91 0.87 9.60
N ALA A 184 8.39 1.92 8.95
CA ALA A 184 8.32 3.27 9.50
C ALA A 184 7.33 3.43 10.66
N ILE A 185 6.26 2.63 10.73
CA ILE A 185 5.37 2.60 11.90
C ILE A 185 5.97 1.76 13.04
N ALA A 186 6.67 0.66 12.71
CA ALA A 186 7.25 -0.23 13.70
C ALA A 186 8.47 0.39 14.40
N THR A 187 9.32 1.13 13.66
CA THR A 187 10.52 1.76 14.22
C THR A 187 10.23 2.62 15.47
N PRO A 188 9.31 3.59 15.43
CA PRO A 188 8.88 4.37 16.60
C PRO A 188 7.77 3.71 17.44
N GLY A 189 7.19 2.59 16.99
CA GLY A 189 6.09 1.92 17.69
C GLY A 189 4.79 2.72 17.65
N ILE A 190 4.49 3.33 16.50
CA ILE A 190 3.30 4.17 16.32
C ILE A 190 2.11 3.27 16.01
N ALA A 191 1.09 3.35 16.88
CA ALA A 191 -0.11 2.56 16.74
C ALA A 191 -0.93 3.02 15.52
N VAL A 192 -1.33 2.05 14.70
CA VAL A 192 -2.21 2.23 13.54
C VAL A 192 -3.51 1.47 13.77
N ARG A 193 -4.63 2.00 13.28
CA ARG A 193 -5.93 1.33 13.44
C ARG A 193 -6.33 0.51 12.21
N GLU A 194 -5.99 0.99 11.02
CA GLU A 194 -6.42 0.36 9.77
C GLU A 194 -5.30 0.36 8.72
N MET A 195 -5.12 -0.78 8.05
CA MET A 195 -4.34 -0.91 6.83
C MET A 195 -5.22 -1.54 5.75
N LEU A 196 -5.46 -0.78 4.69
CA LEU A 196 -6.47 -1.08 3.68
C LEU A 196 -5.85 -1.14 2.29
N ILE A 197 -6.50 -1.89 1.40
CA ILE A 197 -6.32 -1.78 -0.04
C ILE A 197 -7.47 -0.92 -0.59
N ASP A 198 -7.15 0.02 -1.48
CA ASP A 198 -8.14 0.89 -2.12
C ASP A 198 -9.10 0.06 -2.99
N LYS A 199 -10.40 0.25 -2.79
CA LYS A 199 -11.43 -0.53 -3.49
C LYS A 199 -11.49 -0.26 -4.99
N ALA A 200 -11.18 0.96 -5.42
CA ALA A 200 -11.19 1.32 -6.84
C ALA A 200 -9.91 0.86 -7.54
N ARG A 201 -8.81 0.73 -6.79
CA ARG A 201 -7.48 0.37 -7.28
C ARG A 201 -6.87 -0.79 -6.49
N PRO A 202 -7.49 -2.00 -6.52
CA PRO A 202 -7.12 -3.11 -5.66
C PRO A 202 -6.03 -4.02 -6.25
N PHE A 203 -5.37 -3.63 -7.35
CA PHE A 203 -4.51 -4.51 -8.13
C PHE A 203 -3.11 -4.73 -7.51
N GLY A 204 -2.96 -4.38 -6.23
CA GLY A 204 -1.73 -4.43 -5.46
C GLY A 204 -1.33 -5.84 -5.07
N ALA A 205 -0.03 -6.09 -5.04
CA ALA A 205 0.53 -7.33 -4.54
C ALA A 205 1.84 -7.05 -3.77
N ILE A 206 2.08 -7.80 -2.70
CA ILE A 206 3.28 -7.68 -1.88
C ILE A 206 4.02 -9.02 -1.90
N GLY A 207 5.24 -9.06 -2.44
CA GLY A 207 6.04 -10.28 -2.46
C GLY A 207 6.49 -10.68 -1.05
N VAL A 208 6.26 -11.92 -0.64
CA VAL A 208 6.65 -12.41 0.71
C VAL A 208 8.15 -12.27 0.96
N GLY A 209 8.99 -12.50 -0.06
CA GLY A 209 10.44 -12.28 0.05
C GLY A 209 10.81 -10.83 0.40
N ARG A 210 10.02 -9.84 -0.02
CA ARG A 210 10.21 -8.43 0.39
C ARG A 210 9.63 -8.17 1.76
N LEU A 211 8.48 -8.75 2.07
CA LEU A 211 7.89 -8.66 3.41
C LEU A 211 8.89 -9.16 4.47
N ALA A 212 9.64 -10.23 4.18
CA ALA A 212 10.68 -10.80 5.06
C ALA A 212 11.78 -9.82 5.48
N THR A 213 11.99 -8.73 4.73
CA THR A 213 12.94 -7.67 5.14
C THR A 213 12.50 -6.93 6.41
N LEU A 214 11.23 -7.08 6.83
CA LEU A 214 10.72 -6.60 8.11
C LEU A 214 11.11 -7.50 9.30
N GLY A 215 11.76 -8.64 9.06
CA GLY A 215 12.22 -9.59 10.08
C GLY A 215 12.89 -8.95 11.29
N PRO A 216 13.90 -8.09 11.11
CA PRO A 216 14.56 -7.41 12.23
C PRO A 216 13.66 -6.50 13.08
N LEU A 217 12.47 -6.14 12.58
CA LEU A 217 11.48 -5.30 13.26
C LEU A 217 10.32 -6.10 13.85
N LEU A 218 10.34 -7.44 13.75
CA LEU A 218 9.21 -8.30 14.12
C LEU A 218 8.72 -8.06 15.56
N SER A 219 9.64 -7.93 16.52
CA SER A 219 9.33 -7.66 17.93
C SER A 219 8.78 -6.25 18.19
N ARG A 220 8.93 -5.31 17.25
CA ARG A 220 8.40 -3.94 17.39
C ARG A 220 6.96 -3.83 16.90
N PHE A 221 6.47 -4.80 16.14
CA PHE A 221 5.11 -4.80 15.64
C PHE A 221 4.08 -5.06 16.74
N ASP A 222 4.44 -5.69 17.86
CA ASP A 222 3.54 -5.88 19.01
C ASP A 222 2.93 -4.53 19.46
N ARG A 223 3.77 -3.48 19.55
CA ARG A 223 3.32 -2.13 19.90
C ARG A 223 2.64 -1.41 18.73
N ALA A 224 3.19 -1.51 17.52
CA ALA A 224 2.63 -0.80 16.37
C ALA A 224 1.24 -1.32 15.96
N PHE A 225 0.97 -2.61 16.18
CA PHE A 225 -0.28 -3.28 15.84
C PHE A 225 -1.22 -3.47 17.03
N GLU A 226 -0.87 -2.95 18.21
CA GLU A 226 -1.71 -3.02 19.41
C GLU A 226 -3.15 -2.57 19.14
N ASN A 227 -3.35 -1.53 18.32
CA ASN A 227 -4.68 -1.01 18.00
C ASN A 227 -5.17 -1.34 16.58
N LEU A 228 -4.48 -2.24 15.87
CA LEU A 228 -4.80 -2.59 14.49
C LEU A 228 -6.07 -3.46 14.46
N GLN A 229 -7.15 -2.88 13.94
CA GLN A 229 -8.47 -3.52 13.88
C GLN A 229 -8.80 -4.05 12.48
N THR A 230 -8.34 -3.38 11.44
CA THR A 230 -8.58 -3.81 10.05
C THR A 230 -7.26 -3.97 9.33
N PHE A 231 -7.05 -5.16 8.75
CA PHE A 231 -5.86 -5.45 7.97
C PHE A 231 -6.24 -6.13 6.67
N LYS A 232 -5.88 -5.48 5.56
CA LYS A 232 -6.11 -5.98 4.21
C LYS A 232 -4.80 -6.04 3.45
N ILE A 233 -4.44 -7.22 2.98
CA ILE A 233 -3.17 -7.45 2.28
C ILE A 233 -3.33 -8.52 1.19
N SER A 234 -2.57 -8.40 0.11
CA SER A 234 -2.52 -9.40 -0.95
C SER A 234 -1.09 -9.89 -1.17
N PRO A 235 -0.53 -10.70 -0.26
CA PRO A 235 0.79 -11.28 -0.41
C PRO A 235 0.86 -12.25 -1.59
N ARG A 236 1.98 -12.22 -2.32
CA ARG A 236 2.29 -13.12 -3.45
C ARG A 236 3.63 -13.80 -3.25
N ASP A 237 3.81 -14.92 -3.94
CA ASP A 237 5.06 -15.68 -3.99
C ASP A 237 5.58 -15.99 -2.59
N TRP A 238 4.76 -16.75 -1.86
CA TRP A 238 5.11 -17.34 -0.58
C TRP A 238 6.26 -18.31 -0.83
N ARG A 239 7.48 -17.85 -0.53
CA ARG A 239 8.70 -18.66 -0.59
C ARG A 239 9.01 -19.16 0.82
N ILE A 240 9.53 -20.38 0.93
CA ILE A 240 10.16 -20.85 2.16
C ILE A 240 11.30 -19.87 2.50
N PRO A 241 11.41 -19.41 3.76
CA PRO A 241 12.50 -18.54 4.15
C PRO A 241 13.83 -19.24 3.88
N GLU A 242 14.80 -18.51 3.32
CA GLU A 242 16.15 -19.05 3.17
C GLU A 242 16.68 -19.47 4.56
N PRO A 243 17.41 -20.60 4.67
CA PRO A 243 17.87 -21.15 5.95
C PRO A 243 18.70 -20.18 6.82
N SER A 244 19.17 -19.07 6.24
CA SER A 244 19.93 -18.00 6.88
C SER A 244 19.11 -17.07 7.78
N PHE A 245 17.77 -17.11 7.73
CA PHE A 245 16.90 -16.39 8.67
C PHE A 245 16.68 -17.21 9.96
N GLY A 246 17.71 -17.22 10.82
CA GLY A 246 17.70 -17.50 12.27
C GLY A 246 16.67 -18.49 12.86
N ALA A 247 17.20 -19.48 13.57
CA ALA A 247 16.54 -20.61 14.25
C ALA A 247 15.45 -20.32 15.32
N LEU A 248 14.57 -19.32 15.16
CA LEU A 248 13.61 -18.95 16.22
C LEU A 248 12.16 -19.40 16.01
N LEU A 249 11.74 -19.81 14.82
CA LEU A 249 10.41 -20.43 14.61
C LEU A 249 10.51 -21.41 13.44
N ASP A 250 10.34 -22.70 13.72
CA ASP A 250 10.38 -23.77 12.72
C ASP A 250 9.54 -23.43 11.47
N LYS A 251 10.21 -23.28 10.32
CA LYS A 251 9.71 -23.47 8.94
C LYS A 251 8.56 -22.58 8.43
N ALA A 252 7.95 -21.71 9.23
CA ALA A 252 6.83 -20.86 8.76
C ALA A 252 7.33 -19.68 7.88
N PRO A 253 6.71 -19.39 6.73
CA PRO A 253 7.04 -18.20 5.94
C PRO A 253 6.84 -16.92 6.76
N PHE A 254 7.72 -15.92 6.59
CA PHE A 254 7.71 -14.68 7.40
C PHE A 254 6.36 -13.97 7.51
N ALA A 255 5.53 -14.08 6.48
CA ALA A 255 4.19 -13.54 6.50
C ALA A 255 3.32 -14.10 7.65
N VAL A 256 3.55 -15.34 8.11
CA VAL A 256 2.81 -15.92 9.25
C VAL A 256 3.22 -15.27 10.59
N PRO A 257 4.51 -15.24 11.00
CA PRO A 257 4.91 -14.48 12.19
C PRO A 257 4.53 -13.00 12.13
N PHE A 258 4.53 -12.38 10.95
CA PHE A 258 4.08 -11.00 10.78
C PHE A 258 2.57 -10.85 11.03
N LEU A 259 1.75 -11.78 10.53
CA LEU A 259 0.30 -11.80 10.74
C LEU A 259 -0.08 -12.15 12.19
N GLU A 260 0.70 -12.98 12.87
CA GLU A 260 0.55 -13.30 14.30
C GLU A 260 0.56 -12.04 15.17
N LYS A 261 1.37 -11.03 14.80
CA LYS A 261 1.46 -9.76 15.53
C LYS A 261 0.17 -8.93 15.51
N CYS A 262 -0.79 -9.26 14.65
CA CYS A 262 -2.04 -8.52 14.49
C CYS A 262 -3.13 -9.04 15.44
N ILE A 263 -2.86 -9.12 16.75
CA ILE A 263 -3.71 -9.82 17.73
C ILE A 263 -5.13 -9.22 17.90
N ASN A 264 -5.29 -7.90 17.67
CA ASN A 264 -6.53 -7.16 17.91
C ASN A 264 -7.40 -6.97 16.66
N LEU A 265 -7.19 -7.80 15.63
CA LEU A 265 -7.96 -7.72 14.39
C LEU A 265 -9.43 -8.05 14.60
N ARG A 266 -10.28 -7.21 14.00
CA ARG A 266 -11.71 -7.43 13.81
C ARG A 266 -12.04 -7.80 12.36
N HIS A 267 -11.27 -7.27 11.41
CA HIS A 267 -11.49 -7.48 9.98
C HIS A 267 -10.17 -7.85 9.30
N LEU A 268 -10.08 -9.08 8.80
CA LEU A 268 -8.96 -9.57 8.01
C LEU A 268 -9.43 -9.86 6.57
N GLU A 269 -8.73 -9.29 5.60
CA GLU A 269 -8.85 -9.67 4.19
C GLU A 269 -7.46 -10.00 3.66
N ILE A 270 -7.25 -11.27 3.35
CA ILE A 270 -5.97 -11.74 2.84
C ILE A 270 -6.19 -12.58 1.60
N SER A 271 -5.39 -12.34 0.58
CA SER A 271 -5.32 -13.19 -0.61
C SER A 271 -3.95 -13.85 -0.67
N CYS A 272 -3.92 -15.17 -0.75
CA CYS A 272 -2.69 -15.97 -0.80
C CYS A 272 -2.59 -16.66 -2.15
N PHE A 273 -1.84 -16.08 -3.08
CA PHE A 273 -1.51 -16.75 -4.33
C PHE A 273 -0.02 -17.01 -4.39
N SER A 274 0.34 -18.29 -4.45
CA SER A 274 1.70 -18.76 -4.69
C SER A 274 1.69 -19.75 -5.85
N MET A 275 2.62 -19.59 -6.78
CA MET A 275 2.87 -20.58 -7.83
C MET A 275 4.09 -21.47 -7.54
N PHE A 276 4.81 -21.19 -6.45
CA PHE A 276 6.10 -21.80 -6.18
C PHE A 276 5.98 -22.88 -5.11
N GLU A 277 5.49 -22.60 -3.89
CA GLU A 277 5.50 -23.60 -2.81
C GLU A 277 4.39 -23.43 -1.76
N THR A 278 4.27 -24.52 -0.96
CA THR A 278 3.46 -24.98 0.19
C THR A 278 2.25 -24.19 0.67
N ASP A 279 1.24 -24.96 1.12
CA ASP A 279 0.11 -24.44 1.87
C ASP A 279 0.60 -23.80 3.18
N VAL A 280 0.44 -22.48 3.29
CA VAL A 280 0.83 -21.67 4.46
C VAL A 280 -0.27 -21.57 5.49
N PHE A 281 -1.47 -22.02 5.10
CA PHE A 281 -2.65 -21.91 5.92
C PHE A 281 -2.57 -22.76 7.19
N PRO A 282 -2.02 -24.00 7.21
CA PRO A 282 -1.85 -24.75 8.45
C PRO A 282 -1.05 -23.98 9.51
N GLN A 283 0.03 -23.29 9.12
CA GLN A 283 0.82 -22.48 10.06
C GLN A 283 0.06 -21.23 10.50
N MET A 284 -0.70 -20.60 9.60
CA MET A 284 -1.61 -19.51 9.99
C MET A 284 -2.65 -19.99 11.01
N ALA A 285 -3.27 -21.15 10.79
CA ALA A 285 -4.20 -21.79 11.72
C ALA A 285 -3.56 -22.04 13.08
N GLN A 286 -2.29 -22.45 13.11
CA GLN A 286 -1.57 -22.76 14.35
C GLN A 286 -1.01 -21.55 15.10
N LEU A 287 -0.69 -20.45 14.42
CA LEU A 287 0.04 -19.34 15.05
C LEU A 287 -0.81 -18.07 15.19
N CYS A 288 -1.79 -17.86 14.32
CA CYS A 288 -2.57 -16.63 14.33
C CYS A 288 -3.76 -16.73 15.30
N HIS A 289 -3.75 -15.90 16.33
CA HIS A 289 -4.80 -15.82 17.34
C HIS A 289 -5.47 -14.44 17.29
N TYR A 290 -6.77 -14.42 16.97
CA TYR A 290 -7.49 -13.17 16.72
C TYR A 290 -8.79 -13.09 17.53
N SER A 291 -8.72 -13.09 18.86
CA SER A 291 -9.89 -13.15 19.77
C SER A 291 -11.02 -12.14 19.50
N HIS A 292 -10.77 -11.09 18.72
CA HIS A 292 -11.74 -10.04 18.37
C HIS A 292 -12.25 -10.11 16.92
N MET A 293 -11.94 -11.17 16.17
CA MET A 293 -12.30 -11.29 14.76
C MET A 293 -13.82 -11.30 14.57
N GLN A 294 -14.30 -10.44 13.67
CA GLN A 294 -15.71 -10.32 13.30
C GLN A 294 -15.94 -10.74 11.84
N SER A 295 -14.96 -10.49 10.97
CA SER A 295 -15.02 -10.91 9.57
C SER A 295 -13.64 -11.32 9.07
N CYS A 296 -13.57 -12.48 8.43
CA CYS A 296 -12.37 -12.94 7.75
C CYS A 296 -12.71 -13.27 6.30
N LYS A 297 -11.93 -12.75 5.36
CA LYS A 297 -12.01 -13.05 3.94
C LYS A 297 -10.67 -13.61 3.48
N LEU A 298 -10.67 -14.89 3.11
CA LEU A 298 -9.51 -15.62 2.63
C LEU A 298 -9.71 -15.90 1.14
N GLU A 299 -8.82 -15.42 0.29
CA GLU A 299 -8.88 -15.65 -1.16
C GLU A 299 -7.65 -16.42 -1.66
N LEU A 300 -7.87 -17.33 -2.62
CA LEU A 300 -6.82 -18.08 -3.32
C LEU A 300 -5.99 -19.05 -2.45
N PHE A 301 -6.37 -19.25 -1.18
CA PHE A 301 -5.76 -20.25 -0.31
C PHE A 301 -6.09 -21.68 -0.79
N ARG A 302 -5.12 -22.57 -0.59
CA ARG A 302 -5.40 -24.01 -0.50
C ARG A 302 -5.75 -24.26 0.97
N LEU A 303 -6.83 -25.00 1.21
CA LEU A 303 -7.36 -25.21 2.56
C LEU A 303 -7.79 -26.67 2.67
N THR A 304 -7.46 -27.30 3.80
CA THR A 304 -8.16 -28.51 4.25
C THR A 304 -9.29 -28.12 5.21
N ALA A 305 -10.26 -29.01 5.40
CA ALA A 305 -11.33 -28.76 6.36
C ALA A 305 -10.80 -28.66 7.81
N GLU A 306 -9.80 -29.47 8.16
CA GLU A 306 -9.18 -29.50 9.48
C GLU A 306 -8.47 -28.18 9.78
N ASP A 307 -7.63 -27.70 8.87
CA ASP A 307 -6.91 -26.43 9.07
C ASP A 307 -7.88 -25.25 9.15
N LEU A 308 -8.96 -25.27 8.36
CA LEU A 308 -9.98 -24.22 8.41
C LEU A 308 -10.70 -24.21 9.75
N LEU A 309 -11.11 -25.37 10.26
CA LEU A 309 -11.73 -25.47 11.58
C LEU A 309 -10.76 -25.01 12.67
N LEU A 310 -9.49 -25.44 12.63
CA LEU A 310 -8.47 -25.01 13.58
C LEU A 310 -8.30 -23.49 13.57
N PHE A 311 -8.19 -22.88 12.38
CA PHE A 311 -8.10 -21.44 12.23
C PHE A 311 -9.35 -20.74 12.77
N LEU A 312 -10.55 -21.23 12.46
CA LEU A 312 -11.80 -20.62 12.92
C LEU A 312 -11.97 -20.70 14.45
N VAL A 313 -11.61 -21.82 15.07
CA VAL A 313 -11.62 -21.98 16.54
C VAL A 313 -10.71 -20.94 17.19
N ARG A 314 -9.50 -20.74 16.66
CA ARG A 314 -8.51 -19.81 17.22
C ARG A 314 -8.77 -18.34 16.86
N ALA A 315 -9.28 -18.08 15.67
CA ALA A 315 -9.57 -16.73 15.19
C ALA A 315 -10.91 -16.22 15.68
N PHE A 316 -11.92 -17.05 15.94
CA PHE A 316 -13.24 -16.58 16.37
C PHE A 316 -13.62 -17.04 17.78
N GLY A 317 -12.78 -17.85 18.43
CA GLY A 317 -13.13 -18.45 19.72
C GLY A 317 -14.36 -19.36 19.64
N ILE A 318 -14.66 -19.91 18.45
CA ILE A 318 -15.79 -20.83 18.27
C ILE A 318 -15.43 -22.13 18.99
N CYS A 319 -15.88 -22.27 20.24
CA CYS A 319 -15.75 -23.52 20.98
C CYS A 319 -16.54 -24.64 20.28
N HIS A 320 -15.96 -25.85 20.31
CA HIS A 320 -16.35 -27.19 19.82
C HIS A 320 -17.84 -27.64 19.94
N SER A 321 -18.81 -26.77 19.67
CA SER A 321 -20.24 -27.09 19.73
C SER A 321 -20.85 -27.46 18.38
N ILE A 322 -20.03 -27.61 17.33
CA ILE A 322 -20.45 -28.01 15.98
C ILE A 322 -19.54 -29.12 15.41
N MET A 323 -19.22 -30.11 16.23
CA MET A 323 -18.84 -31.46 15.78
C MET A 323 -19.82 -32.45 16.39
#